data_AF-A0A9P6TIH6-F1
#
_entry.id   AF-A0A9P6TIH6-F1
#
_cell.length_a   1.000
_cell.length_b   1.000
_cell.length_c   1.000
_cell.angle_alpha   90.00
_cell.angle_beta   90.00
_cell.angle_gamma   90.00
#
_symmetry.space_group_name_H-M   'P 1'
#
loop_
_entity.id
_entity.type
_entity.pdbx_description
1 polymer ?
#
loop_
_entity_poly.entity_id
_entity_poly.type
_entity_poly.pdbx_seq_one_letter_code
_entity_poly.pdbx_strand_id
1 'polypeptide(L)'
;MTGFAAKGIQGSSIFSLNTINENRGVSFAGGGDDGICTIPNMIGRYNPHILGPSRGDHIVEYCGDHPELDNLNAAQSGALAKNLDHQLDYLLPAIKSYPGIDLDNDWKLINVLIGYVDSCDSCVLDIYSGNNTELYESYVDKALERIRASIPRVLVNLIGISNVGDIISRTANQKYCQPFPFTSVQVNRYLCLCTHHDDYHQGLASVVEQINDKLHGLSEKYNALNDESFAVMYSPSPVNFSSFPLEAISQLIRAFLSDIDCFHPSTKGHEWSARATWKGMFLPKDERPNVLNWDDIDMDQVYCPTELDRFQV
;
A
#
# COMPACT_ATOMS: atom_id res chain seq x y z
N MET A 1 -1.52 -4.35 0.88
CA MET A 1 -0.05 -4.38 1.01
C MET A 1 0.33 -5.42 2.06
N THR A 2 1.42 -6.15 1.86
CA THR A 2 1.83 -7.32 2.66
C THR A 2 2.75 -6.99 3.85
N GLY A 3 3.39 -5.82 3.86
CA GLY A 3 4.40 -5.50 4.88
C GLY A 3 5.74 -6.22 4.66
N PHE A 4 6.09 -6.53 3.40
CA PHE A 4 7.35 -7.19 3.06
C PHE A 4 8.56 -6.48 3.69
N ALA A 5 9.36 -7.25 4.42
CA ALA A 5 10.58 -6.83 5.11
C ALA A 5 10.40 -5.63 6.06
N ALA A 6 9.18 -5.30 6.49
CA ALA A 6 8.91 -4.10 7.28
C ALA A 6 9.61 -4.11 8.66
N LYS A 7 9.77 -5.28 9.28
CA LYS A 7 10.45 -5.44 10.57
C LYS A 7 11.99 -5.47 10.45
N GLY A 8 12.54 -5.42 9.22
CA GLY A 8 13.97 -5.30 8.98
C GLY A 8 14.82 -6.50 9.46
N ILE A 9 16.11 -6.26 9.70
CA ILE A 9 17.02 -7.27 10.27
C ILE A 9 16.58 -7.62 11.70
N GLN A 10 16.05 -8.82 11.88
CA GLN A 10 15.75 -9.36 13.21
C GLN A 10 16.93 -10.19 13.74
N GLY A 11 17.57 -9.71 14.80
CA GLY A 11 18.74 -10.36 15.42
C GLY A 11 20.08 -9.94 14.83
N SER A 12 21.12 -10.75 15.01
CA SER A 12 22.50 -10.39 14.60
C SER A 12 22.92 -10.92 13.23
N SER A 13 22.04 -11.57 12.49
CA SER A 13 22.35 -12.20 11.20
C SER A 13 21.40 -11.75 10.10
N ILE A 14 21.97 -11.27 9.00
CA ILE A 14 21.27 -10.96 7.74
C ILE A 14 20.73 -12.21 7.03
N PHE A 15 21.15 -13.41 7.45
CA PHE A 15 20.72 -14.69 6.87
C PHE A 15 19.53 -15.33 7.59
N SER A 16 18.86 -14.59 8.49
CA SER A 16 17.62 -15.07 9.10
C SER A 16 16.52 -15.12 8.05
N LEU A 17 15.83 -16.26 7.88
CA LEU A 17 14.69 -16.37 6.97
C LEU A 17 13.57 -15.39 7.34
N ASN A 18 13.48 -14.98 8.61
CA ASN A 18 12.51 -14.02 9.10
C ASN A 18 12.70 -12.60 8.53
N THR A 19 13.86 -12.33 7.94
CA THR A 19 14.25 -11.03 7.41
C THR A 19 13.58 -10.69 6.08
N ILE A 20 13.05 -11.69 5.37
CA ILE A 20 12.31 -11.52 4.11
C ILE A 20 10.83 -11.86 4.26
N ASN A 21 10.29 -11.75 5.48
CA ASN A 21 8.88 -12.04 5.74
C ASN A 21 7.95 -10.97 5.19
N GLU A 22 6.72 -11.37 4.90
CA GLU A 22 5.57 -10.50 4.85
C GLU A 22 5.11 -10.23 6.29
N ASN A 23 5.43 -9.04 6.81
CA ASN A 23 5.02 -8.62 8.14
C ASN A 23 3.58 -8.07 8.09
N ARG A 24 2.61 -8.94 7.79
CA ARG A 24 1.23 -8.53 7.52
C ARG A 24 0.60 -7.79 8.68
N GLY A 25 0.91 -8.20 9.91
CA GLY A 25 0.42 -7.57 11.13
C GLY A 25 0.76 -6.08 11.25
N VAL A 26 1.85 -5.61 10.64
CA VAL A 26 2.25 -4.18 10.68
C VAL A 26 1.87 -3.41 9.42
N SER A 27 1.23 -4.06 8.44
CA SER A 27 0.84 -3.41 7.19
C SER A 27 -0.13 -2.26 7.43
N PHE A 28 0.26 -1.05 7.02
CA PHE A 28 -0.51 0.17 7.28
C PHE A 28 -2.00 0.08 6.92
N ALA A 29 -2.32 -0.62 5.82
CA ALA A 29 -3.67 -0.66 5.25
C ALA A 29 -4.56 -1.78 5.82
N GLY A 30 -3.99 -2.80 6.48
CA GLY A 30 -4.72 -4.03 6.82
C GLY A 30 -4.13 -4.87 7.96
N GLY A 31 -3.05 -4.40 8.60
CA GLY A 31 -2.43 -5.05 9.76
C GLY A 31 -3.16 -4.73 11.06
N GLY A 32 -3.14 -5.68 11.99
CA GLY A 32 -3.79 -5.56 13.29
C GLY A 32 -2.86 -5.73 14.49
N ASP A 33 -1.55 -5.96 14.31
CA ASP A 33 -0.64 -6.23 15.44
C ASP A 33 -0.76 -5.16 16.55
N ASP A 34 -0.73 -5.62 17.79
CA ASP A 34 -0.99 -4.75 18.94
C ASP A 34 0.10 -3.66 19.07
N GLY A 35 -0.34 -2.44 19.37
CA GLY A 35 0.57 -1.30 19.55
C GLY A 35 1.09 -0.66 18.27
N ILE A 36 0.71 -1.16 17.08
CA ILE A 36 1.11 -0.60 15.79
C ILE A 36 0.04 0.34 15.26
N CYS A 37 0.45 1.49 14.71
CA CYS A 37 -0.49 2.42 14.07
C CYS A 37 -0.81 1.96 12.65
N THR A 38 -1.96 1.33 12.47
CA THR A 38 -2.52 0.90 11.18
C THR A 38 -3.95 1.42 11.02
N ILE A 39 -4.47 1.47 9.79
CA ILE A 39 -5.85 1.87 9.52
C ILE A 39 -6.83 1.02 10.36
N PRO A 40 -6.73 -0.32 10.39
CA PRO A 40 -7.60 -1.10 11.25
C PRO A 40 -7.46 -0.75 12.73
N ASN A 41 -6.24 -0.62 13.28
CA ASN A 41 -6.07 -0.30 14.70
C ASN A 41 -6.61 1.08 15.08
N MET A 42 -6.59 2.04 14.15
CA MET A 42 -7.22 3.35 14.35
C MET A 42 -8.74 3.26 14.35
N ILE A 43 -9.34 2.50 13.43
CA ILE A 43 -10.79 2.21 13.45
C ILE A 43 -11.16 1.47 14.75
N GLY A 44 -10.29 0.56 15.20
CA GLY A 44 -10.42 -0.20 16.45
C GLY A 44 -10.60 0.65 17.70
N ARG A 45 -10.15 1.92 17.68
CA ARG A 45 -10.39 2.87 18.78
C ARG A 45 -11.83 3.34 18.87
N TYR A 46 -12.55 3.34 17.75
CA TYR A 46 -13.96 3.74 17.65
C TYR A 46 -14.89 2.53 17.65
N ASN A 47 -14.44 1.39 17.14
CA ASN A 47 -15.14 0.11 17.18
C ASN A 47 -14.16 -1.01 17.58
N PRO A 48 -14.15 -1.46 18.85
CA PRO A 48 -13.21 -2.47 19.32
C PRO A 48 -13.47 -3.88 18.76
N HIS A 49 -14.58 -4.09 18.03
CA HIS A 49 -14.99 -5.39 17.51
C HIS A 49 -14.75 -5.55 15.99
N ILE A 50 -13.86 -4.75 15.41
CA ILE A 50 -13.49 -4.93 13.99
C ILE A 50 -12.92 -6.32 13.71
N LEU A 51 -13.28 -6.88 12.55
CA LEU A 51 -12.87 -8.19 12.08
C LEU A 51 -12.08 -8.07 10.78
N GLY A 52 -11.20 -9.04 10.51
CA GLY A 52 -10.43 -9.11 9.28
C GLY A 52 -8.99 -8.58 9.26
N PRO A 53 -8.47 -7.78 10.21
CA PRO A 53 -7.07 -7.37 10.17
C PRO A 53 -6.12 -8.56 10.25
N SER A 54 -5.09 -8.54 9.39
CA SER A 54 -4.02 -9.54 9.41
C SER A 54 -3.12 -9.42 10.65
N ARG A 55 -2.47 -10.52 11.04
CA ARG A 55 -1.66 -10.63 12.27
C ARG A 55 -0.33 -11.33 11.98
N GLY A 56 0.70 -10.97 12.74
CA GLY A 56 1.98 -11.65 12.72
C GLY A 56 2.72 -11.55 11.38
N ASP A 57 3.61 -12.51 11.18
CA ASP A 57 4.59 -12.55 10.09
C ASP A 57 4.66 -13.96 9.52
N HIS A 58 4.85 -14.08 8.20
CA HIS A 58 5.21 -15.35 7.57
C HIS A 58 6.11 -15.09 6.35
N ILE A 59 6.71 -16.14 5.80
CA ILE A 59 7.55 -16.03 4.59
C ILE A 59 6.65 -15.64 3.41
N VAL A 60 7.20 -14.89 2.44
CA VAL A 60 6.51 -14.56 1.18
C VAL A 60 5.86 -15.82 0.59
N GLU A 61 4.56 -15.70 0.29
CA GLU A 61 3.76 -16.80 -0.25
C GLU A 61 2.98 -16.37 -1.49
N TYR A 62 2.45 -17.36 -2.19
CA TYR A 62 1.49 -17.15 -3.27
C TYR A 62 0.07 -17.48 -2.78
N CYS A 63 -0.58 -16.52 -2.10
CA CYS A 63 -1.99 -16.53 -1.70
C CYS A 63 -2.44 -17.66 -0.76
N GLY A 64 -2.74 -17.31 0.49
CA GLY A 64 -3.63 -18.08 1.36
C GLY A 64 -3.00 -19.35 1.93
N ASP A 65 -1.68 -19.42 2.02
CA ASP A 65 -0.99 -20.51 2.71
C ASP A 65 -1.10 -20.36 4.24
N HIS A 66 -1.33 -19.12 4.73
CA HIS A 66 -1.50 -18.78 6.14
C HIS A 66 -2.81 -18.00 6.45
N PRO A 67 -4.00 -18.54 6.14
CA PRO A 67 -5.28 -17.84 6.31
C PRO A 67 -5.56 -17.40 7.76
N GLU A 68 -5.00 -18.08 8.75
CA GLU A 68 -5.08 -17.72 10.18
C GLU A 68 -4.33 -16.42 10.54
N LEU A 69 -3.27 -16.10 9.78
CA LEU A 69 -2.49 -14.88 9.91
C LEU A 69 -3.01 -13.80 8.96
N ASP A 70 -3.26 -14.17 7.71
CA ASP A 70 -3.70 -13.28 6.65
C ASP A 70 -5.08 -12.70 6.92
N ASN A 71 -5.97 -13.47 7.54
CA ASN A 71 -7.36 -13.08 7.75
C ASN A 71 -7.98 -12.55 6.45
N LEU A 72 -8.38 -11.28 6.37
CA LEU A 72 -8.95 -10.67 5.17
C LEU A 72 -7.92 -9.84 4.37
N ASN A 73 -6.61 -10.03 4.59
CA ASN A 73 -5.55 -9.38 3.82
C ASN A 73 -5.08 -10.26 2.66
N ALA A 74 -5.67 -10.04 1.48
CA ALA A 74 -5.36 -10.76 0.25
C ALA A 74 -4.14 -10.22 -0.52
N ALA A 75 -3.39 -9.26 0.04
CA ALA A 75 -2.29 -8.65 -0.67
C ALA A 75 -1.18 -9.66 -0.98
N GLN A 76 -0.43 -9.45 -2.06
CA GLN A 76 0.74 -10.26 -2.40
C GLN A 76 1.92 -9.35 -2.76
N SER A 77 3.12 -9.74 -2.33
CA SER A 77 4.35 -9.07 -2.75
C SER A 77 4.56 -9.29 -4.25
N GLY A 78 4.93 -8.23 -4.98
CA GLY A 78 5.11 -8.29 -6.43
C GLY A 78 3.82 -8.33 -7.26
N ALA A 79 2.65 -8.14 -6.65
CA ALA A 79 1.38 -8.12 -7.39
C ALA A 79 1.28 -6.94 -8.37
N LEU A 80 0.82 -7.25 -9.58
CA LEU A 80 0.38 -6.30 -10.60
C LEU A 80 -1.15 -6.13 -10.53
N ALA A 81 -1.70 -5.10 -11.19
CA ALA A 81 -3.15 -4.91 -11.26
C ALA A 81 -3.90 -6.13 -11.83
N LYS A 82 -3.28 -6.84 -12.79
CA LYS A 82 -3.84 -8.09 -13.35
C LYS A 82 -4.02 -9.22 -12.32
N ASN A 83 -3.31 -9.14 -11.18
CA ASN A 83 -3.41 -10.13 -10.10
C ASN A 83 -4.57 -9.85 -9.13
N LEU A 84 -5.27 -8.71 -9.23
CA LEU A 84 -6.40 -8.39 -8.35
C LEU A 84 -7.49 -9.46 -8.40
N ASP A 85 -7.77 -10.02 -9.57
CA ASP A 85 -8.78 -11.07 -9.72
C ASP A 85 -8.44 -12.31 -8.87
N HIS A 86 -7.16 -12.70 -8.86
CA HIS A 86 -6.68 -13.80 -8.02
C HIS A 86 -6.72 -13.47 -6.52
N GLN A 87 -6.41 -12.22 -6.13
CA GLN A 87 -6.57 -11.78 -4.73
C GLN A 87 -8.04 -11.83 -4.29
N LEU A 88 -8.98 -11.55 -5.21
CA LEU A 88 -10.41 -11.64 -4.95
C LEU A 88 -10.93 -13.09 -4.87
N ASP A 89 -10.26 -14.05 -5.51
CA ASP A 89 -10.56 -15.49 -5.34
C ASP A 89 -10.32 -15.96 -3.90
N TYR A 90 -9.35 -15.36 -3.21
CA TYR A 90 -9.15 -15.55 -1.77
C TYR A 90 -10.14 -14.71 -0.95
N LEU A 91 -10.20 -13.40 -1.19
CA LEU A 91 -10.88 -12.46 -0.30
C LEU A 91 -12.40 -12.66 -0.25
N LEU A 92 -13.06 -12.86 -1.39
CA LEU A 92 -14.53 -12.86 -1.44
C LEU A 92 -15.13 -14.10 -0.75
N PRO A 93 -14.64 -15.33 -0.97
CA PRO A 93 -15.08 -16.48 -0.18
C PRO A 93 -14.72 -16.34 1.30
N ALA A 94 -13.55 -15.77 1.62
CA ALA A 94 -13.14 -15.54 3.00
C ALA A 94 -14.11 -14.60 3.73
N ILE A 95 -14.46 -13.44 3.16
CA ILE A 95 -15.45 -12.51 3.74
C ILE A 95 -16.80 -13.21 3.97
N LYS A 96 -17.28 -13.97 2.99
CA LYS A 96 -18.60 -14.64 3.04
C LYS A 96 -18.69 -15.73 4.11
N SER A 97 -17.56 -16.29 4.51
CA SER A 97 -17.49 -17.38 5.50
C SER A 97 -16.82 -16.97 6.81
N TYR A 98 -16.39 -15.71 6.94
CA TYR A 98 -15.63 -15.24 8.09
C TYR A 98 -16.51 -15.27 9.36
N PRO A 99 -16.07 -15.96 10.43
CA PRO A 99 -16.84 -16.02 11.67
C PRO A 99 -17.10 -14.62 12.25
N GLY A 100 -18.38 -14.31 12.50
CA GLY A 100 -18.79 -13.06 13.16
C GLY A 100 -19.12 -11.91 12.22
N ILE A 101 -18.88 -12.02 10.90
CA ILE A 101 -19.34 -11.03 9.93
C ILE A 101 -20.82 -11.30 9.59
N ASP A 102 -21.66 -10.29 9.78
CA ASP A 102 -22.98 -10.23 9.14
C ASP A 102 -22.78 -9.69 7.72
N LEU A 103 -22.87 -10.58 6.74
CA LEU A 103 -22.58 -10.25 5.34
C LEU A 103 -23.53 -9.17 4.80
N ASP A 104 -24.79 -9.15 5.22
CA ASP A 104 -25.80 -8.24 4.68
C ASP A 104 -25.84 -6.92 5.43
N ASN A 105 -25.42 -6.92 6.71
CA ASN A 105 -25.56 -5.75 7.57
C ASN A 105 -24.27 -5.01 7.92
N ASP A 106 -23.12 -5.68 7.98
CA ASP A 106 -21.88 -5.01 8.35
C ASP A 106 -21.31 -4.20 7.18
N TRP A 107 -20.76 -3.03 7.47
CA TRP A 107 -19.95 -2.28 6.50
C TRP A 107 -18.54 -2.86 6.41
N LYS A 108 -18.04 -3.04 5.19
CA LYS A 108 -16.67 -3.50 4.90
C LYS A 108 -15.88 -2.34 4.32
N LEU A 109 -14.69 -2.08 4.86
CA LEU A 109 -13.70 -1.19 4.23
C LEU A 109 -12.63 -2.04 3.55
N ILE A 110 -12.50 -1.92 2.22
CA ILE A 110 -11.46 -2.61 1.45
C ILE A 110 -10.44 -1.59 0.97
N ASN A 111 -9.21 -1.66 1.48
CA ASN A 111 -8.10 -0.83 0.99
C ASN A 111 -7.41 -1.52 -0.20
N VAL A 112 -7.36 -0.84 -1.34
CA VAL A 112 -6.67 -1.31 -2.55
C VAL A 112 -5.48 -0.39 -2.83
N LEU A 113 -4.27 -0.93 -2.68
CA LEU A 113 -3.03 -0.28 -3.09
C LEU A 113 -2.32 -1.21 -4.07
N ILE A 114 -2.29 -0.81 -5.34
CA ILE A 114 -1.77 -1.58 -6.47
C ILE A 114 -1.25 -0.59 -7.51
N GLY A 115 -0.28 -0.97 -8.34
CA GLY A 115 0.30 -0.10 -9.37
C GLY A 115 1.78 0.25 -9.19
N TYR A 116 2.37 0.04 -8.00
CA TYR A 116 3.82 0.25 -7.83
C TYR A 116 4.61 -0.68 -8.76
N VAL A 117 4.29 -1.97 -8.80
CA VAL A 117 4.95 -2.93 -9.71
C VAL A 117 4.63 -2.61 -11.17
N ASP A 118 3.36 -2.26 -11.49
CA ASP A 118 2.94 -1.89 -12.85
C ASP A 118 3.74 -0.69 -13.40
N SER A 119 4.01 0.31 -12.56
CA SER A 119 4.86 1.46 -12.90
C SER A 119 6.35 1.07 -12.97
N CYS A 120 6.84 0.28 -12.02
CA CYS A 120 8.23 -0.15 -11.90
C CYS A 120 8.73 -1.03 -13.04
N ASP A 121 7.84 -1.76 -13.71
CA ASP A 121 8.17 -2.70 -14.80
C ASP A 121 7.67 -2.21 -16.17
N SER A 122 7.16 -0.97 -16.24
CA SER A 122 6.54 -0.37 -17.43
C SER A 122 7.44 -0.26 -18.67
N CYS A 123 8.75 -0.39 -18.52
CA CYS A 123 9.78 -0.25 -19.56
C CYS A 123 10.24 -1.58 -20.18
N VAL A 124 10.00 -2.72 -19.52
CA VAL A 124 10.55 -4.04 -19.94
C VAL A 124 9.48 -5.06 -20.30
N LEU A 125 8.23 -4.83 -19.92
CA LEU A 125 7.15 -5.74 -20.22
C LEU A 125 6.48 -5.31 -21.53
N ASP A 126 6.65 -6.08 -22.61
CA ASP A 126 6.05 -5.84 -23.94
C ASP A 126 4.50 -5.78 -23.91
N ILE A 127 3.87 -6.34 -22.87
CA ILE A 127 2.44 -6.20 -22.60
C ILE A 127 2.05 -4.73 -22.31
N TYR A 128 3.04 -3.86 -22.13
CA TYR A 128 2.92 -2.48 -21.67
C TYR A 128 3.64 -1.46 -22.57
N SER A 129 4.11 -1.86 -23.77
CA SER A 129 4.55 -0.90 -24.78
C SER A 129 3.34 -0.22 -25.43
N GLY A 130 3.08 1.04 -25.07
CA GLY A 130 2.28 1.99 -25.88
C GLY A 130 0.81 2.23 -25.49
N ASN A 131 0.22 1.49 -24.53
CA ASN A 131 -1.13 1.78 -23.96
C ASN A 131 -1.34 1.05 -22.59
N ASN A 132 -0.39 1.21 -21.66
CA ASN A 132 -0.30 0.44 -20.41
C ASN A 132 -1.42 0.79 -19.40
N THR A 133 -1.74 2.08 -19.26
CA THR A 133 -2.60 2.56 -18.19
C THR A 133 -4.08 2.25 -18.43
N GLU A 134 -4.50 2.02 -19.68
CA GLU A 134 -5.83 1.51 -20.02
C GLU A 134 -6.02 0.05 -19.58
N LEU A 135 -5.00 -0.80 -19.75
CA LEU A 135 -5.07 -2.18 -19.28
C LEU A 135 -5.11 -2.21 -17.75
N TYR A 136 -4.25 -1.42 -17.09
CA TYR A 136 -4.29 -1.21 -15.64
C TYR A 136 -5.69 -0.81 -15.17
N GLU A 137 -6.28 0.24 -15.77
CA GLU A 137 -7.64 0.70 -15.48
C GLU A 137 -8.64 -0.44 -15.63
N SER A 138 -8.57 -1.21 -16.72
CA SER A 138 -9.49 -2.32 -16.97
C SER A 138 -9.41 -3.43 -15.91
N TYR A 139 -8.24 -3.69 -15.33
CA TYR A 139 -8.08 -4.68 -14.26
C TYR A 139 -8.67 -4.18 -12.95
N VAL A 140 -8.41 -2.93 -12.59
CA VAL A 140 -8.97 -2.31 -11.38
C VAL A 140 -10.50 -2.19 -11.52
N ASP A 141 -11.00 -1.76 -12.67
CA ASP A 141 -12.43 -1.66 -12.95
C ASP A 141 -13.15 -3.01 -12.81
N LYS A 142 -12.58 -4.08 -13.37
CA LYS A 142 -13.11 -5.45 -13.20
C LYS A 142 -13.11 -5.89 -11.74
N ALA A 143 -12.06 -5.56 -10.99
CA ALA A 143 -11.99 -5.88 -9.57
C ALA A 143 -13.08 -5.14 -8.76
N LEU A 144 -13.29 -3.86 -9.03
CA LEU A 144 -14.34 -3.04 -8.41
C LEU A 144 -15.74 -3.61 -8.70
N GLU A 145 -16.04 -3.92 -9.97
CA GLU A 145 -17.33 -4.50 -10.34
C GLU A 145 -17.52 -5.87 -9.68
N ARG A 146 -16.47 -6.69 -9.63
CA ARG A 146 -16.51 -8.00 -8.97
C ARG A 146 -16.80 -7.87 -7.47
N ILE A 147 -16.19 -6.92 -6.78
CA ILE A 147 -16.48 -6.63 -5.36
C ILE A 147 -17.95 -6.19 -5.21
N ARG A 148 -18.35 -5.16 -5.98
CA ARG A 148 -19.70 -4.57 -5.94
C ARG A 148 -20.80 -5.60 -6.18
N ALA A 149 -20.61 -6.49 -7.15
CA ALA A 149 -21.57 -7.53 -7.47
C ALA A 149 -21.58 -8.70 -6.47
N SER A 150 -20.52 -8.85 -5.66
CA SER A 150 -20.33 -10.05 -4.83
C SER A 150 -20.78 -9.88 -3.38
N ILE A 151 -20.67 -8.69 -2.82
CA ILE A 151 -20.94 -8.40 -1.40
C ILE A 151 -21.52 -6.98 -1.22
N PRO A 152 -22.50 -6.79 -0.32
CA PRO A 152 -23.10 -5.47 -0.07
C PRO A 152 -22.34 -4.68 1.00
N ARG A 153 -22.69 -3.39 1.12
CA ARG A 153 -22.20 -2.45 2.14
C ARG A 153 -20.67 -2.37 2.16
N VAL A 154 -20.09 -2.03 1.02
CA VAL A 154 -18.64 -1.93 0.86
C VAL A 154 -18.23 -0.50 0.52
N LEU A 155 -17.28 0.01 1.29
CA LEU A 155 -16.49 1.17 0.92
C LEU A 155 -15.13 0.67 0.43
N VAL A 156 -14.81 0.89 -0.84
CA VAL A 156 -13.47 0.63 -1.37
C VAL A 156 -12.65 1.91 -1.28
N ASN A 157 -11.46 1.83 -0.72
CA ASN A 157 -10.48 2.91 -0.73
C ASN A 157 -9.39 2.60 -1.76
N LEU A 158 -9.42 3.28 -2.90
CA LEU A 158 -8.35 3.26 -3.89
C LEU A 158 -7.23 4.20 -3.41
N ILE A 159 -6.10 3.63 -3.03
CA ILE A 159 -4.94 4.39 -2.55
C ILE A 159 -4.01 4.62 -3.74
N GLY A 160 -3.72 5.89 -4.04
CA GLY A 160 -2.79 6.26 -5.10
C GLY A 160 -1.35 5.83 -4.79
N ILE A 161 -0.50 5.87 -5.82
CA ILE A 161 0.92 5.55 -5.70
C ILE A 161 1.77 6.82 -5.85
N SER A 162 3.02 6.74 -5.40
CA SER A 162 3.99 7.83 -5.46
C SER A 162 5.14 7.49 -6.40
N ASN A 163 5.86 8.48 -6.91
CA ASN A 163 7.03 8.23 -7.76
C ASN A 163 8.21 7.70 -6.92
N VAL A 164 8.45 6.39 -6.98
CA VAL A 164 9.54 5.72 -6.25
C VAL A 164 10.92 5.92 -6.87
N GLY A 165 11.04 6.56 -8.03
CA GLY A 165 12.34 6.85 -8.66
C GLY A 165 13.27 7.66 -7.74
N ASP A 166 12.69 8.54 -6.93
CA ASP A 166 13.42 9.33 -5.94
C ASP A 166 14.05 8.47 -4.83
N ILE A 167 13.47 7.31 -4.49
CA ILE A 167 14.01 6.40 -3.46
C ILE A 167 15.40 5.92 -3.85
N ILE A 168 15.61 5.55 -5.13
CA ILE A 168 16.92 5.10 -5.63
C ILE A 168 17.96 6.20 -5.51
N SER A 169 17.60 7.42 -5.92
CA SER A 169 18.49 8.59 -5.82
C SER A 169 18.85 8.91 -4.36
N ARG A 170 17.90 8.79 -3.43
CA ARG A 170 18.08 9.13 -2.00
C ARG A 170 18.86 8.07 -1.23
N THR A 171 18.73 6.81 -1.62
CA THR A 171 19.41 5.67 -0.99
C THR A 171 20.80 5.40 -1.59
N ALA A 172 21.13 6.05 -2.71
CA ALA A 172 22.44 5.94 -3.34
C ALA A 172 23.57 6.33 -2.38
N ASN A 173 24.61 5.50 -2.30
CA ASN A 173 25.80 5.70 -1.47
C ASN A 173 25.55 5.81 0.05
N GLN A 174 24.33 5.50 0.52
CA GLN A 174 24.02 5.53 1.94
C GLN A 174 24.60 4.33 2.66
N LYS A 175 25.23 4.53 3.83
CA LYS A 175 25.90 3.44 4.57
C LYS A 175 24.99 2.26 4.94
N TYR A 176 23.72 2.54 5.22
CA TYR A 176 22.73 1.49 5.53
C TYR A 176 22.20 0.79 4.28
N CYS A 177 22.43 1.37 3.09
CA CYS A 177 21.97 0.84 1.82
C CYS A 177 23.15 0.53 0.90
N GLN A 178 23.86 -0.54 1.25
CA GLN A 178 25.02 -1.01 0.50
C GLN A 178 24.72 -2.36 -0.15
N PRO A 179 25.44 -2.73 -1.22
CA PRO A 179 25.38 -4.07 -1.77
C PRO A 179 25.63 -5.14 -0.70
N PHE A 180 25.07 -6.34 -0.89
CA PHE A 180 25.37 -7.45 0.01
C PHE A 180 26.88 -7.70 0.08
N PRO A 181 27.43 -8.08 1.25
CA PRO A 181 28.85 -8.37 1.40
C PRO A 181 29.34 -9.31 0.30
N PHE A 182 30.48 -8.95 -0.32
CA PHE A 182 31.11 -9.70 -1.41
C PHE A 182 30.33 -9.74 -2.74
N THR A 183 29.35 -8.85 -2.92
CA THR A 183 28.59 -8.70 -4.19
C THR A 183 28.53 -7.24 -4.63
N SER A 184 28.17 -6.99 -5.88
CA SER A 184 27.74 -5.67 -6.37
C SER A 184 26.22 -5.52 -6.40
N VAL A 185 25.48 -6.48 -5.82
CA VAL A 185 24.02 -6.55 -5.87
C VAL A 185 23.43 -5.68 -4.78
N GLN A 186 22.75 -4.61 -5.19
CA GLN A 186 21.97 -3.74 -4.30
C GLN A 186 20.48 -4.01 -4.55
N VAL A 187 19.73 -4.45 -3.53
CA VAL A 187 18.38 -5.02 -3.70
C VAL A 187 17.37 -4.01 -4.26
N ASN A 188 17.32 -2.78 -3.74
CA ASN A 188 16.44 -1.73 -4.27
C ASN A 188 16.55 -1.57 -5.80
N ARG A 189 17.73 -1.81 -6.38
CA ARG A 189 17.95 -1.70 -7.82
C ARG A 189 17.31 -2.82 -8.66
N TYR A 190 16.78 -3.85 -8.03
CA TYR A 190 16.09 -4.93 -8.72
C TYR A 190 14.59 -4.97 -8.41
N LEU A 191 14.14 -4.16 -7.44
CA LEU A 191 12.73 -4.07 -7.04
C LEU A 191 11.92 -3.12 -7.94
N CYS A 192 12.59 -2.24 -8.69
CA CYS A 192 11.93 -1.31 -9.61
C CYS A 192 12.75 -1.12 -10.89
N LEU A 193 12.63 -2.03 -11.85
CA LEU A 193 13.55 -2.15 -12.99
C LEU A 193 13.70 -0.87 -13.83
N CYS A 194 12.62 -0.11 -14.01
CA CYS A 194 12.63 1.10 -14.83
C CYS A 194 13.36 2.28 -14.21
N THR A 195 13.74 2.19 -12.94
CA THR A 195 14.61 3.16 -12.26
C THR A 195 16.10 2.93 -12.55
N HIS A 196 16.45 2.20 -13.62
CA HIS A 196 17.84 2.01 -14.04
C HIS A 196 18.14 2.42 -15.48
N HIS A 197 17.11 2.85 -16.21
CA HIS A 197 17.29 3.40 -17.54
C HIS A 197 17.11 4.91 -17.45
N ASP A 198 18.15 5.69 -17.81
CA ASP A 198 18.18 7.16 -17.69
C ASP A 198 16.96 7.83 -18.35
N ASP A 199 16.48 7.29 -19.46
CA ASP A 199 15.28 7.76 -20.17
C ASP A 199 13.97 7.45 -19.42
N TYR A 200 13.93 6.35 -18.63
CA TYR A 200 12.73 5.87 -17.94
C TYR A 200 12.58 6.38 -16.52
N HIS A 201 13.65 6.88 -15.89
CA HIS A 201 13.52 7.71 -14.69
C HIS A 201 12.59 8.91 -14.92
N GLN A 202 12.67 9.52 -16.11
CA GLN A 202 11.81 10.63 -16.49
C GLN A 202 10.39 10.16 -16.89
N GLY A 203 10.27 8.97 -17.48
CA GLY A 203 8.97 8.38 -17.85
C GLY A 203 8.14 7.86 -16.68
N LEU A 204 8.77 7.41 -15.58
CA LEU A 204 8.09 6.81 -14.43
C LEU A 204 7.08 7.76 -13.77
N ALA A 205 7.43 9.04 -13.66
CA ALA A 205 6.55 10.07 -13.10
C ALA A 205 5.24 10.19 -13.90
N SER A 206 5.32 10.17 -15.23
CA SER A 206 4.15 10.24 -16.10
C SER A 206 3.28 8.99 -16.00
N VAL A 207 3.88 7.80 -15.86
CA VAL A 207 3.11 6.56 -15.66
C VAL A 207 2.38 6.57 -14.31
N VAL A 208 3.04 7.05 -13.26
CA VAL A 208 2.44 7.20 -11.93
C VAL A 208 1.27 8.19 -11.95
N GLU A 209 1.45 9.34 -12.61
CA GLU A 209 0.38 10.33 -12.80
C GLU A 209 -0.84 9.72 -13.51
N GLN A 210 -0.61 9.04 -14.64
CA GLN A 210 -1.68 8.37 -15.38
C GLN A 210 -2.38 7.30 -14.53
N ILE A 211 -1.65 6.46 -13.79
CA ILE A 211 -2.25 5.45 -12.88
C ILE A 211 -3.15 6.14 -11.85
N ASN A 212 -2.68 7.21 -11.22
CA ASN A 212 -3.44 7.96 -10.23
C ASN A 212 -4.69 8.62 -10.84
N ASP A 213 -4.59 9.16 -12.05
CA ASP A 213 -5.74 9.68 -12.80
C ASP A 213 -6.77 8.59 -13.09
N LYS A 214 -6.34 7.38 -13.48
CA LYS A 214 -7.25 6.23 -13.68
C LYS A 214 -7.94 5.83 -12.38
N LEU A 215 -7.22 5.75 -11.27
CA LEU A 215 -7.81 5.42 -9.96
C LEU A 215 -8.85 6.45 -9.52
N HIS A 216 -8.55 7.73 -9.68
CA HIS A 216 -9.48 8.81 -9.37
C HIS A 216 -10.71 8.78 -10.30
N GLY A 217 -10.51 8.61 -11.61
CA GLY A 217 -11.61 8.47 -12.57
C GLY A 217 -12.52 7.28 -12.26
N LEU A 218 -11.96 6.15 -11.81
CA LEU A 218 -12.75 5.00 -11.36
C LEU A 218 -13.56 5.31 -10.10
N SER A 219 -13.01 6.07 -9.13
CA SER A 219 -13.81 6.51 -7.98
C SER A 219 -15.02 7.34 -8.42
N GLU A 220 -14.81 8.33 -9.30
CA GLU A 220 -15.90 9.18 -9.82
C GLU A 220 -16.93 8.36 -10.61
N LYS A 221 -16.48 7.41 -11.43
CA LYS A 221 -17.34 6.50 -12.20
C LYS A 221 -18.29 5.70 -11.31
N TYR A 222 -17.78 5.06 -10.26
CA TYR A 222 -18.62 4.20 -9.40
C TYR A 222 -19.52 5.02 -8.48
N ASN A 223 -19.06 6.18 -7.99
CA ASN A 223 -19.90 7.04 -7.14
C ASN A 223 -21.05 7.68 -7.94
N ALA A 224 -20.86 7.94 -9.24
CA ALA A 224 -21.93 8.40 -10.13
C ALA A 224 -23.09 7.39 -10.29
N LEU A 225 -22.90 6.11 -9.93
CA LEU A 225 -23.96 5.11 -9.92
C LEU A 225 -24.99 5.33 -8.80
N ASN A 226 -24.66 6.11 -7.77
CA ASN A 226 -25.49 6.36 -6.59
C ASN A 226 -25.96 5.05 -5.90
N ASP A 227 -25.06 4.07 -5.79
CA ASP A 227 -25.32 2.81 -5.11
C ASP A 227 -25.24 3.00 -3.58
N GLU A 228 -26.36 2.84 -2.87
CA GLU A 228 -26.41 3.02 -1.41
C GLU A 228 -25.59 1.96 -0.65
N SER A 229 -25.23 0.86 -1.32
CA SER A 229 -24.50 -0.27 -0.74
C SER A 229 -23.04 -0.35 -1.19
N PHE A 230 -22.61 0.54 -2.08
CA PHE A 230 -21.25 0.51 -2.63
C PHE A 230 -20.73 1.91 -2.94
N ALA A 231 -19.55 2.22 -2.42
CA ALA A 231 -18.87 3.49 -2.66
C ALA A 231 -17.38 3.26 -2.89
N VAL A 232 -16.76 4.15 -3.68
CA VAL A 232 -15.32 4.12 -3.94
C VAL A 232 -14.72 5.47 -3.56
N MET A 233 -13.88 5.49 -2.54
CA MET A 233 -13.07 6.64 -2.17
C MET A 233 -11.72 6.57 -2.90
N TYR A 234 -11.19 7.73 -3.29
CA TYR A 234 -9.80 7.86 -3.73
C TYR A 234 -8.95 8.62 -2.70
N SER A 235 -7.91 7.96 -2.20
CA SER A 235 -6.91 8.52 -1.26
C SER A 235 -5.59 8.76 -2.00
N PRO A 236 -5.27 10.00 -2.41
CA PRO A 236 -4.02 10.29 -3.09
C PRO A 236 -2.82 10.08 -2.15
N SER A 237 -1.69 9.63 -2.71
CA SER A 237 -0.43 9.45 -1.98
C SER A 237 0.71 10.22 -2.66
N PRO A 238 0.71 11.57 -2.64
CA PRO A 238 1.71 12.38 -3.31
C PRO A 238 3.00 12.51 -2.48
N VAL A 239 3.55 11.39 -2.02
CA VAL A 239 4.74 11.37 -1.15
C VAL A 239 5.95 11.90 -1.90
N ASN A 240 6.57 12.94 -1.34
CA ASN A 240 7.82 13.49 -1.81
C ASN A 240 8.98 12.77 -1.12
N PHE A 241 9.44 11.66 -1.70
CA PHE A 241 10.62 10.94 -1.19
C PHE A 241 11.89 11.80 -1.17
N SER A 242 11.92 12.86 -1.98
CA SER A 242 13.00 13.84 -1.98
C SER A 242 13.04 14.76 -0.75
N SER A 243 11.92 14.90 -0.03
CA SER A 243 11.87 15.70 1.21
C SER A 243 12.45 14.99 2.43
N PHE A 244 12.68 13.68 2.33
CA PHE A 244 13.16 12.91 3.48
C PHE A 244 14.56 13.41 3.87
N PRO A 245 14.76 13.84 5.13
CA PRO A 245 15.94 14.61 5.52
C PRO A 245 17.22 13.81 5.28
N LEU A 246 18.02 14.30 4.33
CA LEU A 246 19.28 13.70 3.93
C LEU A 246 20.41 13.96 4.91
N GLU A 247 20.34 14.94 5.83
CA GLU A 247 21.51 15.48 6.54
C GLU A 247 21.61 15.10 8.04
N ALA A 248 20.62 14.37 8.57
CA ALA A 248 20.67 13.65 9.87
C ALA A 248 20.88 12.11 9.69
N ILE A 249 21.81 11.78 8.78
CA ILE A 249 21.81 10.73 7.71
C ILE A 249 21.91 9.24 8.10
N SER A 250 21.24 8.72 9.14
CA SER A 250 20.99 7.26 9.08
C SER A 250 19.79 6.75 9.84
N GLN A 251 19.25 7.49 10.82
CA GLN A 251 18.16 6.95 11.63
C GLN A 251 16.76 7.23 11.08
N LEU A 252 16.52 8.35 10.38
CA LEU A 252 15.19 8.72 9.92
C LEU A 252 14.82 8.11 8.56
N ILE A 253 15.73 8.08 7.58
CA ILE A 253 15.47 7.37 6.31
C ILE A 253 15.46 5.84 6.54
N ARG A 254 16.33 5.32 7.42
CA ARG A 254 16.23 3.93 7.93
C ARG A 254 14.97 3.69 8.75
N ALA A 255 14.42 4.73 9.38
CA ALA A 255 13.13 4.60 10.03
C ALA A 255 12.02 4.50 8.99
N PHE A 256 12.10 5.14 7.82
CA PHE A 256 11.03 5.00 6.83
C PHE A 256 11.15 3.71 6.01
N LEU A 257 12.34 3.37 5.52
CA LEU A 257 12.57 2.24 4.61
C LEU A 257 13.17 1.04 5.37
N SER A 258 12.85 -0.17 4.92
CA SER A 258 13.46 -1.40 5.43
C SER A 258 14.98 -1.35 5.26
N ASP A 259 15.71 -1.81 6.28
CA ASP A 259 17.16 -1.95 6.20
C ASP A 259 17.64 -3.21 5.45
N ILE A 260 16.69 -3.94 4.85
CA ILE A 260 16.95 -5.12 4.00
C ILE A 260 17.09 -4.75 2.55
N ASP A 261 16.13 -3.98 2.05
CA ASP A 261 16.08 -3.62 0.65
C ASP A 261 16.20 -2.13 0.38
N CYS A 262 16.09 -1.27 1.41
CA CYS A 262 16.06 0.18 1.28
C CYS A 262 14.98 0.69 0.31
N PHE A 263 13.86 -0.02 0.21
CA PHE A 263 12.85 0.28 -0.79
C PHE A 263 11.43 0.14 -0.21
N HIS A 264 11.13 -0.99 0.42
CA HIS A 264 9.83 -1.16 1.06
C HIS A 264 9.78 -0.36 2.37
N PRO A 265 8.59 0.12 2.77
CA PRO A 265 8.43 0.78 4.06
C PRO A 265 8.81 -0.16 5.22
N SER A 266 9.54 0.36 6.21
CA SER A 266 9.71 -0.30 7.50
C SER A 266 8.40 -0.24 8.30
N THR A 267 8.34 -0.85 9.49
CA THR A 267 7.24 -0.67 10.44
C THR A 267 6.91 0.81 10.68
N LYS A 268 7.92 1.66 10.85
CA LYS A 268 7.72 3.11 11.03
C LYS A 268 7.24 3.79 9.74
N GLY A 269 7.68 3.33 8.58
CA GLY A 269 7.16 3.81 7.30
C GLY A 269 5.69 3.45 7.10
N HIS A 270 5.30 2.22 7.44
CA HIS A 270 3.90 1.82 7.48
C HIS A 270 3.07 2.66 8.45
N GLU A 271 3.59 2.90 9.65
CA GLU A 271 2.93 3.76 10.64
C GLU A 271 2.72 5.21 10.16
N TRP A 272 3.69 5.76 9.43
CA TRP A 272 3.57 7.07 8.81
C TRP A 272 2.51 7.06 7.71
N SER A 273 2.56 6.06 6.82
CA SER A 273 1.58 5.90 5.73
C SER A 273 0.17 5.70 6.28
N ALA A 274 0.00 4.95 7.37
CA ALA A 274 -1.29 4.78 8.04
C ALA A 274 -1.87 6.12 8.47
N ARG A 275 -1.09 6.95 9.18
CA ARG A 275 -1.53 8.27 9.65
C ARG A 275 -1.85 9.21 8.49
N ALA A 276 -1.00 9.22 7.46
CA ALA A 276 -1.19 10.04 6.27
C ALA A 276 -2.49 9.68 5.53
N THR A 277 -2.68 8.39 5.22
CA THR A 277 -3.89 7.91 4.55
C THR A 277 -5.11 8.14 5.42
N TRP A 278 -5.05 7.80 6.71
CA TRP A 278 -6.17 7.99 7.65
C TRP A 278 -6.64 9.44 7.72
N LYS A 279 -5.72 10.40 7.90
CA LYS A 279 -6.05 11.82 7.85
C LYS A 279 -6.66 12.21 6.49
N GLY A 280 -6.05 11.75 5.40
CA GLY A 280 -6.51 12.03 4.04
C GLY A 280 -7.91 11.52 3.70
N MET A 281 -8.36 10.42 4.34
CA MET A 281 -9.70 9.88 4.15
C MET A 281 -10.81 10.85 4.59
N PHE A 282 -10.51 11.80 5.48
CA PHE A 282 -11.48 12.79 6.00
C PHE A 282 -11.33 14.18 5.39
N LEU A 283 -10.17 14.52 4.83
CA LEU A 283 -9.90 15.86 4.30
C LEU A 283 -10.64 16.13 2.97
N PRO A 284 -11.41 17.24 2.89
CA PRO A 284 -12.00 17.71 1.64
C PRO A 284 -10.97 17.83 0.52
N LYS A 285 -11.41 17.65 -0.74
CA LYS A 285 -10.52 17.59 -1.91
C LYS A 285 -9.60 18.81 -2.05
N ASP A 286 -10.10 20.00 -1.72
CA ASP A 286 -9.38 21.28 -1.76
C ASP A 286 -8.43 21.50 -0.57
N GLU A 287 -8.60 20.74 0.51
CA GLU A 287 -7.70 20.75 1.67
C GLU A 287 -6.62 19.66 1.60
N ARG A 288 -6.71 18.73 0.64
CA ARG A 288 -5.70 17.69 0.46
C ARG A 288 -4.40 18.29 -0.06
N PRO A 289 -3.25 17.93 0.54
CA PRO A 289 -1.98 18.44 0.10
C PRO A 289 -1.61 17.88 -1.28
N ASN A 290 -1.12 18.75 -2.17
CA ASN A 290 -0.60 18.34 -3.48
C ASN A 290 0.73 17.57 -3.37
N VAL A 291 1.41 17.67 -2.22
CA VAL A 291 2.68 17.03 -1.91
C VAL A 291 2.69 16.68 -0.42
N LEU A 292 3.12 15.47 -0.07
CA LEU A 292 3.30 15.02 1.31
C LEU A 292 4.79 14.83 1.61
N ASN A 293 5.31 15.62 2.52
CA ASN A 293 6.67 15.51 3.07
C ASN A 293 6.64 14.75 4.39
N TRP A 294 7.80 14.21 4.80
CA TRP A 294 7.91 13.45 6.05
C TRP A 294 7.36 14.23 7.27
N ASP A 295 7.74 15.50 7.41
CA ASP A 295 7.36 16.35 8.56
C ASP A 295 5.90 16.82 8.55
N ASP A 296 5.13 16.56 7.48
CA ASP A 296 3.71 16.92 7.40
C ASP A 296 2.82 16.01 8.27
N ILE A 297 3.37 14.88 8.73
CA ILE A 297 2.72 13.91 9.61
C ILE A 297 3.45 13.86 10.94
N ASP A 298 2.74 14.24 11.99
CA ASP A 298 3.20 14.06 13.36
C ASP A 298 3.12 12.56 13.74
N MET A 299 4.27 11.94 14.00
CA MET A 299 4.33 10.52 14.36
C MET A 299 3.88 10.25 15.80
N ASP A 300 3.77 11.28 16.64
CA ASP A 300 3.30 11.17 18.02
C ASP A 300 1.78 11.43 18.14
N GLN A 301 1.14 11.86 17.06
CA GLN A 301 -0.30 12.14 17.02
C GLN A 301 -1.01 11.33 15.93
N VAL A 302 -2.29 11.06 16.17
CA VAL A 302 -3.20 10.47 15.19
C VAL A 302 -4.32 11.47 14.98
N TYR A 303 -4.70 11.70 13.72
CA TYR A 303 -5.88 12.50 13.41
C TYR A 303 -7.11 11.82 14.00
N CYS A 304 -7.85 12.53 14.85
CA CYS A 304 -9.05 12.04 15.52
C CYS A 304 -10.30 12.65 14.86
N PRO A 305 -11.04 11.91 14.03
CA PRO A 305 -12.30 12.38 13.47
C PRO A 305 -13.32 12.75 14.56
N THR A 306 -14.11 13.76 14.26
CA THR A 306 -15.25 14.26 15.01
C THR A 306 -16.56 13.75 14.39
N GLU A 307 -17.69 14.04 15.03
CA GLU A 307 -19.03 13.70 14.51
C GLU A 307 -19.38 14.40 13.18
N LEU A 308 -18.63 15.43 12.78
CA LEU A 308 -18.83 16.14 11.52
C LEU A 308 -18.01 15.55 10.38
N ASP A 309 -16.97 14.77 10.69
CA ASP A 309 -16.07 14.23 9.69
C ASP A 309 -16.73 13.06 8.95
N ARG A 310 -16.54 13.02 7.64
CA ARG A 310 -17.04 11.94 6.77
C ARG A 310 -15.90 11.45 5.89
N PHE A 311 -15.93 10.16 5.58
CA PHE A 311 -15.10 9.66 4.49
C PHE A 311 -15.48 10.38 3.21
N GLN A 312 -14.46 10.83 2.49
CA GLN A 312 -14.61 11.65 1.30
C GLN A 312 -14.72 10.74 0.08
N VAL A 313 -15.96 10.52 -0.34
CA VAL A 313 -16.40 9.69 -1.47
C VAL A 313 -16.81 10.59 -2.63
#